data_AF-A0AAV2Z994-F1
#
_entry.id   AF-A0AAV2Z994-F1
#
_cell.length_a   1.000
_cell.length_b   1.000
_cell.length_c   1.000
_cell.angle_alpha   90.00
_cell.angle_beta   90.00
_cell.angle_gamma   90.00
#
_symmetry.space_group_name_H-M   'P 1'
#
loop_
_entity.id
_entity.type
_entity.pdbx_description
1 polymer ?
#
loop_
_entity_poly.entity_id
_entity_poly.type
_entity_poly.pdbx_seq_one_letter_code
_entity_poly.pdbx_strand_id
1 'polypeptide(L)'
;MANKAELFVLSVIFLVPCVTIVAQALKAPSLFAVHPAANAVGFLFFMPGAIYAMAARKGSSDHQTRILLTKVHMVFQLLTLVCMSVAGACAYMTKETYKKPHFTSTHSWVAGATSTLFTLNLLGGLGTTFAGKTNYQWKNPGHRIGGLLTTVLGAAAAVYGIYSGSWGKTQLGESHQFNLSVLTILGYLLLIGKAIVTKPPRSVNKQA
;
A
#
# COMPACT_ATOMS: atom_id res chain seq x y z
N MET A 1 -2.60 22.56 -5.11
CA MET A 1 -1.27 22.08 -5.56
C MET A 1 -0.67 21.24 -4.45
N ALA A 2 -0.08 20.08 -4.77
CA ALA A 2 0.64 19.28 -3.77
C ALA A 2 1.83 20.09 -3.23
N ASN A 3 2.01 20.14 -1.92
CA ASN A 3 3.22 20.69 -1.32
C ASN A 3 4.40 19.78 -1.72
N LYS A 4 5.31 20.29 -2.56
CA LYS A 4 6.45 19.52 -3.09
C LYS A 4 7.33 18.97 -1.97
N ALA A 5 7.51 19.73 -0.88
CA ALA A 5 8.27 19.28 0.29
C ALA A 5 7.58 18.11 0.99
N GLU A 6 6.25 18.16 1.12
CA GLU A 6 5.49 17.09 1.75
C GLU A 6 5.55 15.79 0.93
N LEU A 7 5.37 15.88 -0.40
CA LEU A 7 5.53 14.75 -1.29
C LEU A 7 6.94 14.16 -1.17
N PHE A 8 7.96 15.01 -1.18
CA PHE A 8 9.35 14.58 -1.00
C PHE A 8 9.55 13.82 0.32
N VAL A 9 9.07 14.37 1.45
CA VAL A 9 9.18 13.71 2.77
C VAL A 9 8.48 12.36 2.77
N LEU A 10 7.24 12.27 2.30
CA LEU A 10 6.51 11.00 2.23
C LEU A 10 7.23 10.01 1.30
N SER A 11 7.69 10.46 0.14
CA SER A 11 8.47 9.61 -0.78
C SER A 11 9.72 9.07 -0.12
N VAL A 12 10.50 9.88 0.61
CA VAL A 12 11.71 9.41 1.30
C VAL A 12 11.36 8.39 2.38
N ILE A 13 10.37 8.68 3.24
CA ILE A 13 9.98 7.80 4.36
C ILE A 13 9.53 6.41 3.86
N PHE A 14 8.88 6.35 2.70
CA PHE A 14 8.40 5.10 2.11
C PHE A 14 9.45 4.41 1.21
N LEU A 15 10.23 5.16 0.45
CA LEU A 15 11.23 4.60 -0.46
C LEU A 15 12.44 4.04 0.28
N VAL A 16 12.88 4.65 1.38
CA VAL A 16 14.00 4.12 2.19
C VAL A 16 13.73 2.66 2.59
N PRO A 17 12.64 2.32 3.29
CA PRO A 17 12.40 0.94 3.66
C PRO A 17 12.14 0.02 2.47
N CYS A 18 11.47 0.52 1.43
CA CYS A 18 11.27 -0.24 0.19
C CYS A 18 12.59 -0.67 -0.44
N VAL A 19 13.49 0.29 -0.68
CA VAL A 19 14.78 0.07 -1.33
C VAL A 19 15.69 -0.78 -0.46
N THR A 20 15.72 -0.57 0.86
CA THR A 20 16.52 -1.41 1.76
C THR A 20 16.10 -2.87 1.71
N ILE A 21 14.79 -3.18 1.79
CA ILE A 21 14.29 -4.56 1.73
C ILE A 21 14.61 -5.20 0.38
N VAL A 22 14.37 -4.49 -0.72
CA VAL A 22 14.69 -4.98 -2.08
C VAL A 22 16.19 -5.23 -2.24
N ALA A 23 17.04 -4.29 -1.80
CA ALA A 23 18.49 -4.45 -1.90
C ALA A 23 19.00 -5.67 -1.12
N GLN A 24 18.42 -5.95 0.05
CA GLN A 24 18.80 -7.13 0.84
C GLN A 24 18.29 -8.43 0.21
N ALA A 25 17.11 -8.42 -0.40
CA ALA A 25 16.62 -9.56 -1.19
C ALA A 25 17.50 -9.87 -2.40
N LEU A 26 18.07 -8.84 -3.04
CA LEU A 26 19.02 -9.01 -4.15
C LEU A 26 20.38 -9.56 -3.69
N LYS A 27 20.82 -9.23 -2.47
CA LYS A 27 22.08 -9.75 -1.90
C LYS A 27 21.99 -11.21 -1.45
N ALA A 28 20.80 -11.67 -1.05
CA ALA A 28 20.54 -13.05 -0.64
C ALA A 28 19.37 -13.65 -1.44
N PRO A 29 19.58 -13.87 -2.76
CA PRO A 29 18.50 -14.28 -3.64
C PRO A 29 18.00 -15.68 -3.27
N SER A 30 16.69 -15.80 -3.17
CA SER A 30 15.97 -17.06 -3.02
C SER A 30 14.52 -16.84 -3.47
N LEU A 31 13.78 -17.93 -3.73
CA LEU A 31 12.35 -17.81 -4.02
C LEU A 31 11.63 -17.07 -2.89
N PHE A 32 12.01 -17.32 -1.64
CA PHE A 32 11.43 -16.60 -0.50
C PHE A 32 11.83 -15.13 -0.47
N ALA A 33 13.04 -14.74 -0.88
CA ALA A 33 13.47 -13.35 -0.90
C ALA A 33 12.62 -12.46 -1.83
N VAL A 34 11.97 -13.05 -2.84
CA VAL A 34 10.98 -12.36 -3.67
C VAL A 34 9.75 -11.94 -2.87
N HIS A 35 9.37 -12.68 -1.82
CA HIS A 35 8.22 -12.34 -0.97
C HIS A 35 8.33 -10.97 -0.29
N PRO A 36 9.35 -10.70 0.57
CA PRO A 36 9.50 -9.40 1.19
C PRO A 36 9.82 -8.30 0.16
N ALA A 37 10.55 -8.59 -0.92
CA ALA A 37 10.83 -7.61 -1.97
C ALA A 37 9.56 -7.15 -2.70
N ALA A 38 8.74 -8.09 -3.16
CA ALA A 38 7.49 -7.78 -3.86
C ALA A 38 6.49 -7.08 -2.91
N ASN A 39 6.36 -7.55 -1.66
CA ASN A 39 5.53 -6.86 -0.67
C ASN A 39 6.04 -5.44 -0.37
N ALA A 40 7.36 -5.22 -0.31
CA ALA A 40 7.91 -3.88 -0.12
C ALA A 40 7.54 -2.95 -1.29
N VAL A 41 7.67 -3.40 -2.54
CA VAL A 41 7.25 -2.61 -3.70
C VAL A 41 5.74 -2.34 -3.70
N GLY A 42 4.92 -3.35 -3.40
CA GLY A 42 3.47 -3.20 -3.35
C GLY A 42 3.02 -2.24 -2.24
N PHE A 43 3.41 -2.52 -1.00
CA PHE A 43 2.89 -1.83 0.19
C PHE A 43 3.68 -0.59 0.59
N LEU A 44 4.96 -0.46 0.20
CA LEU A 44 5.77 0.71 0.54
C LEU A 44 5.99 1.65 -0.66
N PHE A 45 5.55 1.31 -1.87
CA PHE A 45 5.64 2.22 -3.02
C PHE A 45 4.30 2.45 -3.71
N PHE A 46 3.68 1.41 -4.27
CA PHE A 46 2.46 1.57 -5.05
C PHE A 46 1.25 1.96 -4.17
N MET A 47 1.00 1.24 -3.08
CA MET A 47 -0.14 1.52 -2.21
C MET A 47 -0.09 2.93 -1.59
N PRO A 48 1.04 3.40 -1.02
CA PRO A 48 1.14 4.76 -0.52
C PRO A 48 0.93 5.81 -1.61
N GLY A 49 1.49 5.59 -2.80
CA GLY A 49 1.26 6.44 -3.97
C GLY A 49 -0.21 6.52 -4.38
N ALA A 50 -0.92 5.39 -4.33
CA ALA A 50 -2.35 5.32 -4.64
C ALA A 50 -3.20 6.14 -3.66
N ILE A 51 -2.88 6.07 -2.37
CA ILE A 51 -3.60 6.82 -1.33
C ILE A 51 -3.25 8.32 -1.43
N TYR A 52 -1.99 8.64 -1.69
CA TYR A 52 -1.55 10.01 -1.91
C TYR A 52 -2.28 10.66 -3.11
N ALA A 53 -2.44 9.93 -4.22
CA ALA A 53 -3.20 10.40 -5.37
C ALA A 53 -4.65 10.77 -4.99
N MET A 54 -5.28 10.02 -4.11
CA MET A 54 -6.63 10.32 -3.62
C MET A 54 -6.69 11.50 -2.66
N ALA A 55 -5.66 11.70 -1.82
CA ALA A 55 -5.51 12.90 -1.02
C ALA A 55 -5.35 14.15 -1.92
N ALA A 56 -4.46 14.08 -2.93
CA ALA A 56 -4.28 15.14 -3.91
C ALA A 56 -5.57 15.43 -4.69
N ARG A 57 -6.32 14.39 -5.06
CA ARG A 57 -7.61 14.51 -5.74
C ARG A 57 -8.63 15.26 -4.89
N LYS A 58 -8.68 14.98 -3.58
CA LYS A 58 -9.58 15.65 -2.64
C LYS A 58 -9.34 17.17 -2.62
N GLY A 59 -8.09 17.61 -2.72
CA GLY A 59 -7.71 19.02 -2.77
C GLY A 59 -7.78 19.69 -4.15
N SER A 60 -8.24 18.99 -5.20
CA SER A 60 -8.34 19.53 -6.55
C SER A 60 -9.77 19.92 -6.92
N SER A 61 -9.94 21.10 -7.53
CA SER A 61 -11.17 21.55 -8.18
C SER A 61 -11.24 21.18 -9.66
N ASP A 62 -10.09 20.95 -10.30
CA ASP A 62 -10.03 20.65 -11.73
C ASP A 62 -10.54 19.23 -12.05
N HIS A 63 -11.49 19.15 -12.97
CA HIS A 63 -12.17 17.88 -13.30
C HIS A 63 -11.22 16.86 -13.93
N GLN A 64 -10.37 17.30 -14.87
CA GLN A 64 -9.46 16.41 -15.60
C GLN A 64 -8.37 15.87 -14.67
N THR A 65 -7.79 16.73 -13.83
CA THR A 65 -6.85 16.36 -12.78
C THR A 65 -7.47 15.33 -11.84
N ARG A 66 -8.74 15.49 -11.44
CA ARG A 66 -9.40 14.53 -10.55
C ARG A 66 -9.60 13.17 -11.21
N ILE A 67 -9.91 13.13 -12.50
CA ILE A 67 -9.99 11.87 -13.26
C ILE A 67 -8.62 11.21 -13.34
N LEU A 68 -7.59 11.96 -13.71
CA LEU A 68 -6.22 11.47 -13.80
C LEU A 68 -5.78 10.85 -12.48
N LEU A 69 -5.99 11.54 -11.36
CA LEU A 69 -5.61 11.03 -10.04
C LEU A 69 -6.41 9.78 -9.62
N THR A 70 -7.69 9.67 -9.99
CA THR A 70 -8.43 8.40 -9.82
C THR A 70 -7.80 7.27 -10.65
N LYS A 71 -7.40 7.54 -11.90
CA LYS A 71 -6.74 6.53 -12.75
C LYS A 71 -5.39 6.09 -12.17
N VAL A 72 -4.58 7.04 -11.69
CA VAL A 72 -3.32 6.74 -10.98
C VAL A 72 -3.58 5.87 -9.76
N HIS A 73 -4.59 6.20 -8.94
CA HIS A 73 -5.01 5.36 -7.81
C HIS A 73 -5.32 3.93 -8.26
N MET A 74 -6.18 3.77 -9.27
CA MET A 74 -6.56 2.45 -9.79
C MET A 74 -5.35 1.65 -10.29
N VAL A 75 -4.49 2.25 -11.11
CA VAL A 75 -3.29 1.59 -11.65
C VAL A 75 -2.36 1.15 -10.51
N PHE A 76 -2.10 2.00 -9.54
CA PHE A 76 -1.23 1.66 -8.42
C PHE A 76 -1.83 0.58 -7.50
N GLN A 77 -3.16 0.55 -7.33
CA GLN A 77 -3.81 -0.57 -6.62
C GLN A 77 -3.70 -1.89 -7.40
N LEU A 78 -3.81 -1.86 -8.73
CA LEU A 78 -3.60 -3.05 -9.56
C LEU A 78 -2.16 -3.56 -9.47
N LEU A 79 -1.17 -2.66 -9.50
CA LEU A 79 0.23 -3.03 -9.32
C LEU A 79 0.50 -3.58 -7.91
N THR A 80 -0.12 -3.01 -6.88
CA THR A 80 -0.10 -3.57 -5.52
C THR A 80 -0.66 -5.00 -5.50
N LEU A 81 -1.78 -5.27 -6.18
CA LEU A 81 -2.36 -6.61 -6.28
C LEU A 81 -1.38 -7.60 -6.92
N VAL A 82 -0.73 -7.21 -8.02
CA VAL A 82 0.25 -8.05 -8.71
C VAL A 82 1.42 -8.37 -7.78
N CYS A 83 2.01 -7.36 -7.15
CA CYS A 83 3.09 -7.53 -6.18
C CYS A 83 2.69 -8.45 -5.01
N MET A 84 1.51 -8.22 -4.43
CA MET A 84 0.97 -9.02 -3.33
C MET A 84 0.73 -10.48 -3.74
N SER A 85 0.23 -10.71 -4.96
CA SER A 85 -0.01 -12.05 -5.51
C SER A 85 1.29 -12.81 -5.73
N VAL A 86 2.29 -12.16 -6.33
CA VAL A 86 3.63 -12.73 -6.50
C VAL A 86 4.25 -13.05 -5.14
N ALA A 87 4.18 -12.13 -4.20
CA ALA A 87 4.70 -12.35 -2.85
C ALA A 87 4.02 -13.55 -2.18
N GLY A 88 2.70 -13.64 -2.26
CA GLY A 88 1.92 -14.76 -1.71
C GLY A 88 2.31 -16.10 -2.34
N ALA A 89 2.41 -16.16 -3.67
CA ALA A 89 2.83 -17.36 -4.39
C ALA A 89 4.24 -17.80 -3.99
N CYS A 90 5.21 -16.89 -3.91
CA CYS A 90 6.58 -17.20 -3.49
C CYS A 90 6.63 -17.75 -2.05
N ALA A 91 5.86 -17.17 -1.12
CA ALA A 91 5.78 -17.67 0.24
C ALA A 91 5.12 -19.04 0.32
N TYR A 92 4.04 -19.26 -0.42
CA TYR A 92 3.35 -20.54 -0.51
C TYR A 92 4.28 -21.63 -1.05
N MET A 93 4.87 -21.42 -2.23
CA MET A 93 5.77 -22.37 -2.88
C MET A 93 6.98 -22.70 -1.99
N THR A 94 7.59 -21.69 -1.35
CA THR A 94 8.69 -21.91 -0.41
C THR A 94 8.25 -22.84 0.73
N LYS A 95 7.08 -22.60 1.32
CA LYS A 95 6.59 -23.44 2.41
C LYS A 95 6.32 -24.87 1.97
N GLU A 96 5.75 -25.07 0.79
CA GLU A 96 5.57 -26.40 0.19
C GLU A 96 6.92 -27.12 0.00
N THR A 97 7.90 -26.45 -0.63
CA THR A 97 9.24 -27.02 -0.85
C THR A 97 9.90 -27.50 0.44
N TYR A 98 9.76 -26.75 1.53
CA TYR A 98 10.35 -27.06 2.83
C TYR A 98 9.39 -27.76 3.81
N LYS A 99 8.22 -28.22 3.35
CA LYS A 99 7.19 -28.90 4.17
C LYS A 99 6.84 -28.14 5.46
N LYS A 100 6.76 -26.81 5.38
CA LYS A 100 6.42 -25.95 6.52
C LYS A 100 4.92 -25.66 6.56
N PRO A 101 4.29 -25.61 7.74
CA PRO A 101 2.86 -25.31 7.84
C PRO A 101 2.53 -23.87 7.41
N HIS A 102 1.34 -23.70 6.84
CA HIS A 102 0.80 -22.40 6.40
C HIS A 102 0.03 -21.70 7.52
N PHE A 103 -0.10 -20.38 7.42
CA PHE A 103 -0.92 -19.56 8.33
C PHE A 103 -0.69 -19.77 9.84
N THR A 104 0.57 -19.98 10.25
CA THR A 104 0.93 -20.23 11.67
C THR A 104 1.43 -19.01 12.43
N SER A 105 1.64 -17.87 11.77
CA SER A 105 2.16 -16.65 12.41
C SER A 105 1.17 -15.49 12.37
N THR A 106 1.27 -14.57 13.32
CA THR A 106 0.49 -13.33 13.34
C THR A 106 0.61 -12.56 12.02
N HIS A 107 1.83 -12.48 11.46
CA HIS A 107 2.04 -11.89 10.14
C HIS A 107 1.14 -12.54 9.07
N SER A 108 1.11 -13.88 8.99
CA SER A 108 0.33 -14.57 7.96
C SER A 108 -1.18 -14.39 8.12
N TRP A 109 -1.70 -14.29 9.35
CA TRP A 109 -3.10 -13.98 9.62
C TRP A 109 -3.46 -12.55 9.21
N VAL A 110 -2.66 -11.56 9.64
CA VAL A 110 -2.88 -10.15 9.30
C VAL A 110 -2.72 -9.93 7.79
N ALA A 111 -1.74 -10.57 7.16
CA ALA A 111 -1.55 -10.51 5.71
C ALA A 111 -2.72 -11.15 4.94
N GLY A 112 -3.25 -12.29 5.41
CA GLY A 112 -4.43 -12.93 4.82
C GLY A 112 -5.70 -12.08 4.93
N ALA A 113 -5.93 -11.46 6.08
CA ALA A 113 -7.02 -10.50 6.26
C ALA A 113 -6.85 -9.27 5.36
N THR A 114 -5.63 -8.73 5.29
CA THR A 114 -5.27 -7.60 4.42
C THR A 114 -5.53 -7.92 2.97
N SER A 115 -5.05 -9.06 2.47
CA SER A 115 -5.16 -9.44 1.06
C SER A 115 -6.62 -9.69 0.66
N THR A 116 -7.40 -10.31 1.53
CA THR A 116 -8.84 -10.52 1.32
C THR A 116 -9.57 -9.19 1.22
N LEU A 117 -9.41 -8.32 2.22
CA LEU A 117 -10.08 -7.02 2.24
C LEU A 117 -9.63 -6.12 1.10
N PHE A 118 -8.33 -6.10 0.80
CA PHE A 118 -7.75 -5.38 -0.34
C PHE A 118 -8.41 -5.81 -1.65
N THR A 119 -8.48 -7.12 -1.88
CA THR A 119 -8.99 -7.68 -3.14
C THR A 119 -10.48 -7.38 -3.30
N LEU A 120 -11.28 -7.57 -2.26
CA LEU A 120 -12.71 -7.22 -2.28
C LEU A 120 -12.92 -5.72 -2.51
N ASN A 121 -12.13 -4.87 -1.84
CA ASN A 121 -12.25 -3.42 -1.98
C ASN A 121 -11.85 -2.93 -3.38
N LEU A 122 -10.81 -3.54 -3.98
CA LEU A 122 -10.36 -3.27 -5.34
C LEU A 122 -11.41 -3.73 -6.36
N LEU A 123 -11.89 -4.97 -6.27
CA LEU A 123 -12.92 -5.50 -7.17
C LEU A 123 -14.22 -4.68 -7.09
N GLY A 124 -14.66 -4.33 -5.88
CA GLY A 124 -15.81 -3.43 -5.70
C GLY A 124 -15.58 -2.04 -6.31
N GLY A 125 -14.36 -1.50 -6.21
CA GLY A 125 -13.98 -0.24 -6.84
C GLY A 125 -13.97 -0.31 -8.38
N LEU A 126 -13.44 -1.39 -8.96
CA LEU A 126 -13.46 -1.65 -10.40
C LEU A 126 -14.89 -1.83 -10.89
N GLY A 127 -15.69 -2.66 -10.21
CA GLY A 127 -17.11 -2.85 -10.49
C GLY A 127 -17.86 -1.52 -10.48
N THR A 128 -17.70 -0.69 -9.45
CA THR A 128 -18.36 0.63 -9.40
C THR A 128 -17.88 1.58 -10.51
N THR A 129 -16.63 1.45 -10.95
CA THR A 129 -16.06 2.31 -11.99
C THR A 129 -16.53 1.93 -13.39
N PHE A 130 -16.70 0.64 -13.66
CA PHE A 130 -16.93 0.10 -15.01
C PHE A 130 -18.29 -0.59 -15.20
N ALA A 131 -19.10 -0.78 -14.15
CA ALA A 131 -20.46 -1.28 -14.30
C ALA A 131 -21.32 -0.23 -15.01
N GLY A 132 -21.65 -0.51 -16.28
CA GLY A 132 -22.39 0.41 -17.13
C GLY A 132 -21.51 1.52 -17.70
N LYS A 133 -21.92 2.78 -17.55
CA LYS A 133 -21.16 3.93 -18.05
C LYS A 133 -19.97 4.22 -17.14
N THR A 134 -18.76 4.14 -17.70
CA THR A 134 -17.52 4.41 -16.97
C THR A 134 -17.58 5.73 -16.18
N ASN A 135 -17.36 5.64 -14.87
CA ASN A 135 -17.39 6.78 -13.97
C ASN A 135 -16.20 6.75 -13.00
N TYR A 136 -15.28 7.71 -13.13
CA TYR A 136 -14.11 7.84 -12.25
C TYR A 136 -14.34 8.75 -11.02
N GLN A 137 -15.57 9.25 -10.83
CA GLN A 137 -15.88 10.23 -9.80
C GLN A 137 -16.98 9.83 -8.82
N TRP A 138 -17.33 8.55 -8.75
CA TRP A 138 -18.29 8.05 -7.77
C TRP A 138 -17.81 8.27 -6.32
N LYS A 139 -18.77 8.21 -5.39
CA LYS A 139 -18.55 8.34 -3.95
C LYS A 139 -19.23 7.17 -3.27
N ASN A 140 -18.46 6.23 -2.73
CA ASN A 140 -18.96 5.08 -1.99
C ASN A 140 -18.30 5.06 -0.61
N PRO A 141 -19.07 5.24 0.49
CA PRO A 141 -18.52 5.18 1.85
C PRO A 141 -17.89 3.84 2.18
N GLY A 142 -18.49 2.72 1.74
CA GLY A 142 -17.97 1.37 1.94
C GLY A 142 -16.58 1.19 1.35
N HIS A 143 -16.34 1.65 0.11
CA HIS A 143 -15.00 1.59 -0.50
C HIS A 143 -13.96 2.43 0.26
N ARG A 144 -14.37 3.58 0.83
CA ARG A 144 -13.47 4.43 1.61
C ARG A 144 -13.11 3.79 2.94
N ILE A 145 -14.09 3.20 3.63
CA ILE A 145 -13.88 2.48 4.89
C ILE A 145 -13.01 1.25 4.64
N GLY A 146 -13.34 0.44 3.63
CA GLY A 146 -12.55 -0.70 3.21
C GLY A 146 -11.11 -0.31 2.87
N GLY A 147 -10.93 0.73 2.06
CA GLY A 147 -9.59 1.24 1.72
C GLY A 147 -8.78 1.71 2.93
N LEU A 148 -9.41 2.37 3.91
CA LEU A 148 -8.75 2.78 5.15
C LEU A 148 -8.33 1.57 6.00
N LEU A 149 -9.24 0.62 6.20
CA LEU A 149 -8.97 -0.61 6.95
C LEU A 149 -7.84 -1.41 6.30
N THR A 150 -7.87 -1.58 4.98
CA THR A 150 -6.78 -2.22 4.23
C THR A 150 -5.46 -1.48 4.39
N THR A 151 -5.47 -0.14 4.46
CA THR A 151 -4.25 0.66 4.69
C THR A 151 -3.65 0.38 6.05
N VAL A 152 -4.47 0.38 7.11
CA VAL A 152 -4.00 0.09 8.47
C VAL A 152 -3.50 -1.35 8.59
N LEU A 153 -4.25 -2.30 8.05
CA LEU A 153 -3.86 -3.71 8.07
C LEU A 153 -2.60 -3.97 7.23
N GLY A 154 -2.45 -3.31 6.08
CA GLY A 154 -1.25 -3.39 5.24
C GLY A 154 0.00 -2.87 5.94
N ALA A 155 -0.12 -1.74 6.65
CA ALA A 155 0.96 -1.22 7.50
C ALA A 155 1.35 -2.23 8.59
N ALA A 156 0.36 -2.79 9.29
CA ALA A 156 0.59 -3.80 10.32
C ALA A 156 1.22 -5.08 9.73
N ALA A 157 0.73 -5.57 8.60
CA ALA A 157 1.26 -6.74 7.91
C ALA A 157 2.73 -6.55 7.50
N ALA A 158 3.09 -5.36 6.98
CA ALA A 158 4.45 -5.01 6.62
C ALA A 158 5.38 -5.03 7.85
N VAL A 159 4.98 -4.40 8.96
CA VAL A 159 5.77 -4.39 10.20
C VAL A 159 5.92 -5.81 10.77
N TYR A 160 4.83 -6.57 10.87
CA TYR A 160 4.93 -7.97 11.31
C TYR A 160 5.80 -8.81 10.36
N GLY A 161 5.78 -8.52 9.06
CA GLY A 161 6.59 -9.21 8.05
C GLY A 161 8.09 -8.99 8.25
N ILE A 162 8.50 -7.79 8.66
CA ILE A 162 9.91 -7.48 8.97
C ILE A 162 10.44 -8.39 10.10
N TYR A 163 9.60 -8.74 11.08
CA TYR A 163 9.98 -9.58 12.23
C TYR A 163 9.60 -11.06 12.07
N SER A 164 8.80 -11.43 11.07
CA SER A 164 8.28 -12.78 10.92
C SER A 164 9.27 -13.69 10.20
N GLY A 165 9.53 -14.86 10.80
CA GLY A 165 10.46 -15.85 10.25
C GLY A 165 11.93 -15.43 10.34
N SER A 166 12.80 -16.23 9.73
CA SER A 166 14.26 -16.01 9.83
C SER A 166 14.82 -15.00 8.83
N TRP A 167 14.13 -14.73 7.71
CA TRP A 167 14.68 -13.90 6.64
C TRP A 167 14.95 -12.46 7.13
N GLY A 168 13.98 -11.80 7.76
CA GLY A 168 14.17 -10.43 8.26
C GLY A 168 15.29 -10.36 9.30
N LYS A 169 15.33 -11.31 10.25
CA LYS A 169 16.39 -11.37 11.27
C LYS A 169 17.78 -11.57 10.66
N THR A 170 17.91 -12.45 9.67
CA THR A 170 19.20 -12.80 9.05
C THR A 170 19.70 -11.75 8.06
N GLN A 171 18.80 -11.12 7.29
CA GLN A 171 19.18 -10.21 6.20
C GLN A 171 19.18 -8.74 6.60
N LEU A 172 18.42 -8.35 7.63
CA LEU A 172 18.33 -6.95 8.07
C LEU A 172 19.15 -6.73 9.36
N GLY A 173 19.09 -7.67 10.30
CA GLY A 173 19.58 -7.46 11.67
C GLY A 173 18.68 -6.53 12.48
N GLU A 174 18.84 -6.54 13.80
CA GLU A 174 17.89 -5.93 14.74
C GLU A 174 17.72 -4.41 14.52
N SER A 175 18.82 -3.68 14.33
CA SER A 175 18.78 -2.23 14.13
C SER A 175 18.00 -1.83 12.87
N HIS A 176 18.20 -2.54 11.76
CA HIS A 176 17.44 -2.25 10.54
C HIS A 176 15.98 -2.69 10.69
N GLN A 177 15.69 -3.83 11.31
CA GLN A 177 14.29 -4.23 11.55
C GLN A 177 13.51 -3.15 12.32
N PHE A 178 14.13 -2.58 13.36
CA PHE A 178 13.54 -1.48 14.13
C PHE A 178 13.36 -0.22 13.28
N ASN A 179 14.43 0.27 12.63
CA ASN A 179 14.37 1.50 11.84
C ASN A 179 13.34 1.42 10.71
N LEU A 180 13.31 0.29 9.99
CA LEU A 180 12.37 0.07 8.89
C LEU A 180 10.92 0.02 9.37
N SER A 181 10.68 -0.58 10.54
CA SER A 181 9.35 -0.64 11.16
C SER A 181 8.88 0.75 11.58
N VAL A 182 9.74 1.54 12.24
CA VAL A 182 9.44 2.92 12.65
C VAL A 182 9.13 3.78 11.42
N LEU A 183 9.96 3.75 10.38
CA LEU A 183 9.73 4.50 9.15
C LEU A 183 8.42 4.09 8.47
N THR A 184 8.12 2.79 8.41
CA THR A 184 6.87 2.28 7.85
C THR A 184 5.66 2.82 8.62
N ILE A 185 5.69 2.73 9.96
CA ILE A 185 4.60 3.23 10.82
C ILE A 185 4.42 4.73 10.63
N LEU A 186 5.50 5.52 10.71
CA LEU A 186 5.45 6.97 10.55
C LEU A 186 4.92 7.37 9.16
N GLY A 187 5.38 6.70 8.10
CA GLY A 187 4.91 6.96 6.73
C GLY A 187 3.41 6.77 6.60
N TYR A 188 2.88 5.65 7.09
CA TYR A 188 1.44 5.38 7.05
C TYR A 188 0.63 6.33 7.93
N LEU A 189 1.11 6.68 9.14
CA LEU A 189 0.44 7.64 10.01
C LEU A 189 0.35 9.03 9.35
N LEU A 190 1.45 9.51 8.77
CA LEU A 190 1.47 10.79 8.06
C LEU A 190 0.53 10.78 6.85
N LEU A 191 0.54 9.69 6.08
CA LEU A 191 -0.31 9.55 4.89
C LEU A 191 -1.80 9.48 5.24
N ILE A 192 -2.17 8.72 6.26
CA ILE A 192 -3.56 8.65 6.76
C ILE A 192 -3.98 10.02 7.31
N GLY A 193 -3.12 10.66 8.11
CA GLY A 193 -3.35 12.01 8.63
C GLY A 193 -3.61 13.01 7.50
N LYS A 194 -2.79 13.00 6.45
CA LYS A 194 -3.00 13.81 5.23
C LYS A 194 -4.37 13.54 4.60
N ALA A 195 -4.73 12.26 4.39
CA ALA A 195 -5.99 11.88 3.75
C ALA A 195 -7.23 12.37 4.54
N ILE A 196 -7.14 12.37 5.87
CA ILE A 196 -8.18 12.87 6.78
C ILE A 196 -8.26 14.40 6.70
N VAL A 197 -7.14 15.08 6.94
CA VAL A 197 -7.07 16.55 7.11
C VAL A 197 -7.29 17.31 5.80
N THR A 198 -6.94 16.75 4.65
CA THR A 198 -7.13 17.41 3.35
C THR A 198 -8.60 17.77 3.13
N LYS A 199 -8.92 19.03 2.85
CA LYS A 199 -10.30 19.50 2.61
C LYS A 199 -10.54 19.72 1.10
N PRO A 200 -11.80 19.57 0.62
CA PRO A 200 -12.15 20.00 -0.71
C PRO A 200 -11.93 21.51 -0.87
N PRO A 201 -11.65 22.00 -2.10
CA PRO A 201 -11.61 23.43 -2.38
C PRO A 201 -12.92 24.09 -1.92
N ARG A 202 -12.82 25.27 -1.28
CA ARG A 202 -14.02 26.06 -0.98
C ARG A 202 -14.71 26.37 -2.31
N SER A 203 -16.02 26.11 -2.40
CA SER A 203 -16.82 26.63 -3.49
C SER A 203 -16.76 28.15 -3.43
N VAL A 204 -16.18 28.78 -4.45
CA VAL A 204 -16.40 30.21 -4.66
C VAL A 204 -17.89 30.33 -4.94
N ASN A 205 -18.64 30.95 -4.03
CA ASN A 205 -20.02 31.33 -4.30
C ASN A 205 -19.98 32.13 -5.61
N LYS A 206 -20.54 31.58 -6.68
CA LYS A 206 -20.88 32.38 -7.85
C LYS A 206 -22.04 33.26 -7.41
N GLN A 207 -21.72 34.43 -6.85
CA GLN A 207 -22.63 35.55 -6.89
C GLN A 207 -22.59 36.06 -8.33
N ALA A 208 -23.61 35.70 -9.10
CA ALA A 208 -24.05 36.36 -10.32
C ALA A 208 -25.52 36.01 -10.51
#